data_AF-A0AAD7Z2C2-F1
#
_entry.id   AF-A0AAD7Z2C2-F1
#
_cell.length_a   1.000
_cell.length_b   1.000
_cell.length_c   1.000
_cell.angle_alpha   90.00
_cell.angle_beta   90.00
_cell.angle_gamma   90.00
#
_symmetry.space_group_name_H-M   'P 1'
#
loop_
_entity.id
_entity.type
_entity.pdbx_description
1 polymer ?
#
loop_
_entity_poly.entity_id
_entity_poly.type
_entity_poly.pdbx_seq_one_letter_code
_entity_poly.pdbx_strand_id
1 'polypeptide(L)'
;MSLVEIIEHDEVIYTILDKPPPPPPKTPRYESKLEKELRLAKIPQLRRTFGYAETPVKAPTEFLKKGEGIGQPVKKSDHKCFISGNLPPVPKRPPPGKKPEKPTVNFRVVNIKKAIKIKGKPVEPRLVDTRDGHIKKIKGSGEVPEYCLRPDFGQMPAYLVKRNRRIQKAAEKLKYEEDHRESLCKLISIEERTKLLEDLKHNWSLMQKAFLQLPMLTDTIPKILRKTKMEAELRQLEKDIALVESNPYIYIYE
;
A
#
# COMPACT_ATOMS: atom_id res chain seq x y z
N MET A 1 0.86 95.99 -5.20
CA MET A 1 0.98 94.53 -5.36
C MET A 1 2.17 94.28 -6.26
N SER A 2 3.22 93.68 -5.71
CA SER A 2 4.59 93.82 -6.22
C SER A 2 4.90 92.91 -7.42
N LEU A 3 5.08 93.55 -8.57
CA LEU A 3 6.17 93.29 -9.49
C LEU A 3 7.50 93.43 -8.76
N VAL A 4 8.41 92.52 -9.06
CA VAL A 4 9.75 92.35 -8.50
C VAL A 4 10.71 92.44 -9.67
N GLU A 5 11.66 93.37 -9.62
CA GLU A 5 12.74 93.44 -10.62
C GLU A 5 13.82 92.43 -10.24
N ILE A 6 14.00 91.39 -11.06
CA ILE A 6 15.11 90.44 -10.91
C ILE A 6 16.30 91.05 -11.65
N ILE A 7 17.11 91.78 -10.88
CA ILE A 7 18.27 92.55 -11.39
C ILE A 7 19.51 91.64 -11.54
N GLU A 8 19.53 90.47 -10.89
CA GLU A 8 20.63 89.52 -10.96
C GLU A 8 20.09 88.12 -11.31
N HIS A 9 20.53 87.59 -12.45
CA HIS A 9 20.32 86.20 -12.83
C HIS A 9 21.64 85.60 -13.36
N ASP A 10 21.99 84.40 -12.89
CA ASP A 10 23.21 83.68 -13.28
C ASP A 10 22.97 82.69 -14.44
N GLU A 11 21.96 82.94 -15.26
CA GLU A 11 21.63 82.07 -16.38
C GLU A 11 22.55 82.36 -17.59
N VAL A 12 23.34 81.36 -17.99
CA VAL A 12 24.23 81.43 -19.15
C VAL A 12 23.68 80.54 -20.27
N ILE A 13 23.30 81.18 -21.37
CA ILE A 13 22.64 80.55 -22.53
C ILE A 13 23.51 79.43 -23.16
N TYR A 14 24.83 79.52 -23.01
CA TYR A 14 25.79 78.56 -23.56
C TYR A 14 25.88 77.22 -22.82
N THR A 15 25.22 77.10 -21.67
CA THR A 15 25.16 75.87 -20.85
C THR A 15 23.88 75.07 -21.06
N ILE A 16 23.01 75.47 -21.99
CA ILE A 16 21.70 74.84 -22.19
C ILE A 16 21.79 73.41 -22.76
N LEU A 17 22.86 73.09 -23.50
CA LEU A 17 23.07 71.76 -24.06
C LEU A 17 24.31 71.12 -23.41
N ASP A 18 24.10 70.00 -22.73
CA ASP A 18 25.19 69.18 -22.20
C ASP A 18 26.09 68.67 -23.35
N LYS A 19 27.42 68.82 -23.19
CA LYS A 19 28.38 68.22 -24.13
C LYS A 19 28.25 66.69 -24.06
N PRO A 20 28.24 65.98 -25.20
CA PRO A 20 28.17 64.52 -25.18
C PRO A 20 29.38 63.97 -24.39
N PRO A 21 29.17 62.93 -23.57
CA PRO A 21 30.24 62.36 -22.75
C PRO A 21 31.36 61.82 -23.65
N PRO A 22 32.64 61.92 -23.21
CA PRO A 22 33.75 61.37 -23.98
C PRO A 22 33.60 59.85 -24.14
N PRO A 23 34.09 59.28 -25.26
CA PRO A 23 34.00 57.84 -25.49
C PRO A 23 34.74 57.07 -24.38
N PRO A 24 34.23 55.92 -23.93
CA PRO A 24 34.85 55.16 -22.86
C PRO A 24 36.23 54.62 -23.27
N PRO A 25 37.17 54.46 -22.31
CA PRO A 25 38.47 53.87 -22.59
C PRO A 25 38.32 52.41 -23.04
N LYS A 26 39.23 51.96 -23.91
CA LYS A 26 39.25 50.55 -24.36
C LYS A 26 39.51 49.62 -23.18
N THR A 27 38.81 48.50 -23.14
CA THR A 27 39.01 47.47 -22.13
C THR A 27 40.35 46.74 -22.34
N PRO A 28 40.97 46.23 -21.26
CA PRO A 28 42.20 45.44 -21.38
C PRO A 28 41.94 44.16 -22.19
N ARG A 29 42.98 43.71 -22.91
CA ARG A 29 42.91 42.48 -23.72
C ARG A 29 42.67 41.27 -22.81
N TYR A 30 41.81 40.36 -23.25
CA TYR A 30 41.57 39.09 -22.56
C TYR A 30 42.83 38.20 -22.57
N GLU A 31 43.24 37.73 -21.40
CA GLU A 31 44.25 36.68 -21.23
C GLU A 31 43.57 35.36 -20.86
N SER A 32 43.92 34.29 -21.58
CA SER A 32 43.34 32.96 -21.34
C SER A 32 43.82 32.38 -20.00
N LYS A 33 42.88 31.94 -19.16
CA LYS A 33 43.19 31.21 -17.92
C LYS A 33 43.95 29.91 -18.18
N LEU A 34 43.71 29.27 -19.32
CA LEU A 34 44.30 27.98 -19.70
C LEU A 34 45.82 28.08 -19.94
N GLU A 35 46.31 29.22 -20.40
CA GLU A 35 47.74 29.40 -20.68
C GLU A 35 48.58 29.29 -19.40
N LYS A 36 48.09 29.87 -18.29
CA LYS A 36 48.75 29.79 -16.98
C LYS A 36 48.83 28.33 -16.49
N GLU A 37 47.75 27.57 -16.67
CA GLU A 37 47.68 26.16 -16.29
C GLU A 37 48.66 25.30 -17.11
N LEU A 38 48.69 25.48 -18.44
CA LEU A 38 49.61 24.77 -19.32
C LEU A 38 51.08 25.06 -18.99
N ARG A 39 51.41 26.29 -18.62
CA ARG A 39 52.77 26.69 -18.24
C ARG A 39 53.21 26.05 -16.93
N LEU A 40 52.31 25.92 -15.95
CA LEU A 40 52.55 25.20 -14.70
C LEU A 40 52.73 23.69 -14.91
N ALA A 41 51.95 23.09 -15.82
CA ALA A 41 52.08 21.67 -16.15
C ALA A 41 53.40 21.34 -16.85
N LYS A 42 53.96 22.30 -17.59
CA LYS A 42 55.19 22.15 -18.39
C LYS A 42 56.46 22.59 -17.66
N ILE A 43 56.44 22.71 -16.32
CA ILE A 43 57.65 23.01 -15.55
C ILE A 43 58.60 21.80 -15.67
N PRO A 44 59.78 21.95 -16.30
CA PRO A 44 60.71 20.83 -16.44
C PRO A 44 61.25 20.45 -15.05
N GLN A 45 61.09 19.19 -14.68
CA GLN A 45 61.77 18.65 -13.50
C GLN A 45 63.27 18.62 -13.78
N LEU A 46 64.03 19.35 -12.98
CA LEU A 46 65.48 19.46 -13.12
C LEU A 46 66.10 18.05 -13.08
N ARG A 47 66.79 17.65 -14.16
CA ARG A 47 67.59 16.42 -14.27
C ARG A 47 66.79 15.09 -14.22
N ARG A 48 65.52 15.07 -14.68
CA ARG A 48 64.69 13.85 -14.72
C ARG A 48 65.18 12.77 -15.70
N THR A 49 65.72 13.16 -16.86
CA THR A 49 66.06 12.22 -17.94
C THR A 49 67.49 11.67 -17.87
N PHE A 50 68.48 12.54 -17.63
CA PHE A 50 69.91 12.15 -17.65
C PHE A 50 70.62 12.25 -16.29
N GLY A 51 69.91 12.65 -15.23
CA GLY A 51 70.49 12.72 -13.88
C GLY A 51 71.62 13.76 -13.73
N TYR A 52 72.53 13.51 -12.78
CA TYR A 52 73.74 14.31 -12.60
C TYR A 52 74.89 13.73 -13.43
N ALA A 53 75.71 14.60 -14.04
CA ALA A 53 76.91 14.17 -14.75
C ALA A 53 77.91 13.48 -13.79
N GLU A 54 78.09 14.05 -12.60
CA GLU A 54 78.76 13.43 -11.47
C GLU A 54 77.86 13.56 -10.25
N THR A 55 77.65 12.47 -9.52
CA THR A 55 76.71 12.46 -8.40
C THR A 55 77.29 13.26 -7.24
N PRO A 56 76.63 14.34 -6.79
CA PRO A 56 77.13 15.12 -5.67
C PRO A 56 77.09 14.26 -4.39
N VAL A 57 78.27 14.03 -3.81
CA VAL A 57 78.40 13.31 -2.54
C VAL A 57 78.23 14.32 -1.41
N LYS A 58 77.43 13.96 -0.40
CA LYS A 58 77.23 14.81 0.78
C LYS A 58 78.52 14.87 1.61
N ALA A 59 78.79 16.02 2.23
CA ALA A 59 79.91 16.14 3.15
C ALA A 59 79.73 15.18 4.36
N PRO A 60 80.81 14.62 4.95
CA PRO A 60 80.71 13.71 6.11
C PRO A 60 80.01 14.30 7.34
N THR A 61 79.95 15.63 7.45
CA THR A 61 79.21 16.36 8.47
C THR A 61 77.68 16.28 8.30
N GLU A 62 77.19 15.98 7.09
CA GLU A 62 75.78 15.83 6.74
C GLU A 62 75.33 14.36 6.77
N PHE A 63 75.72 13.64 7.81
CA PHE A 63 75.28 12.27 8.02
C PHE A 63 73.80 12.21 8.41
N LEU A 64 73.12 11.11 8.05
CA LEU A 64 71.69 10.92 8.33
C LEU A 64 71.42 10.85 9.84
N LYS A 65 70.60 11.77 10.36
CA LYS A 65 70.21 11.75 11.79
C LYS A 65 68.94 10.94 12.02
N LYS A 66 68.73 10.48 13.25
CA LYS A 66 67.52 9.75 13.65
C LYS A 66 66.27 10.61 13.43
N GLY A 67 65.36 10.14 12.58
CA GLY A 67 64.11 10.85 12.23
C GLY A 67 64.22 11.75 11.01
N GLU A 68 65.43 11.97 10.48
CA GLU A 68 65.65 12.55 9.15
C GLU A 68 65.62 11.43 8.11
N GLY A 69 64.82 11.59 7.06
CA GLY A 69 64.58 10.55 6.04
C GLY A 69 63.12 10.51 5.61
N ILE A 70 62.74 9.48 4.85
CA ILE A 70 61.34 9.24 4.50
C ILE A 70 60.62 8.78 5.77
N GLY A 71 60.01 9.75 6.47
CA GLY A 71 59.20 9.48 7.66
C GLY A 71 58.00 8.60 7.34
N GLN A 72 57.49 7.88 8.35
CA GLN A 72 56.22 7.17 8.19
C GLN A 72 55.13 8.16 7.81
N PRO A 73 54.28 7.87 6.82
CA PRO A 73 53.19 8.76 6.44
C PRO A 73 52.29 8.97 7.65
N VAL A 74 52.19 10.23 8.10
CA VAL A 74 51.22 10.60 9.13
C VAL A 74 49.85 10.23 8.60
N LYS A 75 49.13 9.35 9.30
CA LYS A 75 47.76 8.97 8.96
C LYS A 75 46.90 10.23 9.07
N LYS A 76 46.70 10.93 7.96
CA LYS A 76 45.68 11.96 7.85
C LYS A 76 44.36 11.22 7.89
N SER A 77 43.59 11.47 8.94
CA SER A 77 42.26 10.92 9.05
C SER A 77 41.33 11.67 8.11
N ASP A 78 40.61 10.98 7.25
CA ASP A 78 39.69 11.60 6.28
C ASP A 78 38.43 12.21 6.92
N HIS A 79 38.28 12.10 8.24
CA HIS A 79 37.15 12.69 8.93
C HIS A 79 37.30 14.23 8.96
N LYS A 80 36.50 14.90 8.15
CA LYS A 80 36.14 16.30 8.41
C LYS A 80 34.95 16.29 9.35
N CYS A 81 35.16 16.61 10.63
CA CYS A 81 34.07 16.92 11.53
C CYS A 81 33.33 18.15 10.98
N PHE A 82 32.18 17.93 10.33
CA PHE A 82 31.25 19.01 10.03
C PHE A 82 30.64 19.45 11.36
N ILE A 83 31.07 20.60 11.86
CA ILE A 83 30.45 21.26 13.00
C ILE A 83 29.13 21.84 12.49
N SER A 84 28.05 21.05 12.58
CA SER A 84 26.71 21.62 12.47
C SER A 84 26.49 22.51 13.69
N GLY A 85 26.27 23.81 13.49
CA GLY A 85 26.15 24.80 14.57
C GLY A 85 24.96 24.62 15.54
N ASN A 86 24.28 23.46 15.48
CA ASN A 86 23.11 23.12 16.29
C ASN A 86 23.41 22.02 17.33
N LEU A 87 24.67 21.80 17.70
CA LEU A 87 24.95 20.97 18.88
C LEU A 87 24.73 21.82 20.15
N PRO A 88 23.95 21.33 21.14
CA PRO A 88 23.83 22.01 22.41
C PRO A 88 25.23 22.18 23.04
N PRO A 89 25.47 23.28 23.76
CA PRO A 89 26.75 23.51 24.40
C PRO A 89 27.07 22.34 25.34
N VAL A 90 28.34 21.91 25.33
CA VAL A 90 28.83 20.85 26.22
C VAL A 90 28.44 21.23 27.65
N PRO A 91 27.75 20.35 28.40
CA PRO A 91 27.35 20.62 29.77
C PRO A 91 28.55 21.13 30.57
N LYS A 92 28.41 22.28 31.24
CA LYS A 92 29.46 22.80 32.12
C LYS A 92 29.79 21.73 33.14
N ARG A 93 31.08 21.46 33.36
CA ARG A 93 31.50 20.59 34.48
C ARG A 93 30.86 21.16 35.73
N PRO A 94 30.04 20.37 36.48
CA PRO A 94 29.55 20.85 37.75
C PRO A 94 30.75 21.23 38.62
N PRO A 95 30.61 22.22 39.53
CA PRO A 95 31.64 22.48 40.54
C PRO A 95 32.01 21.15 41.20
N PRO A 96 33.26 20.93 41.63
CA PRO A 96 33.66 19.65 42.22
C PRO A 96 32.67 19.30 43.33
N GLY A 97 31.73 18.43 43.00
CA GLY A 97 30.63 18.11 43.88
C GLY A 97 31.20 17.44 45.10
N LYS A 98 30.53 17.57 46.24
CA LYS A 98 30.76 16.63 47.35
C LYS A 98 30.75 15.23 46.73
N LYS A 99 31.84 14.49 46.92
CA LYS A 99 31.99 13.13 46.38
C LYS A 99 30.67 12.40 46.69
N PRO A 100 30.03 11.75 45.70
CA PRO A 100 28.78 11.05 45.96
C PRO A 100 28.98 10.19 47.19
N GLU A 101 28.08 10.31 48.17
CA GLU A 101 28.17 9.54 49.39
C GLU A 101 28.26 8.07 48.99
N LYS A 102 29.32 7.40 49.45
CA LYS A 102 29.49 5.99 49.16
C LYS A 102 28.23 5.29 49.66
N PRO A 103 27.60 4.43 48.86
CA PRO A 103 26.42 3.73 49.31
C PRO A 103 26.73 3.03 50.63
N THR A 104 25.97 3.36 51.67
CA THR A 104 26.03 2.74 53.02
C THR A 104 25.48 1.31 53.01
N VAL A 105 25.32 0.72 51.83
CA VAL A 105 24.79 -0.61 51.65
C VAL A 105 25.92 -1.61 51.82
N ASN A 106 25.75 -2.55 52.75
CA ASN A 106 26.70 -3.63 52.95
C ASN A 106 26.61 -4.64 51.79
N PHE A 107 27.49 -4.48 50.79
CA PHE A 107 27.53 -5.34 49.62
C PHE A 107 27.76 -6.81 49.94
N ARG A 108 28.42 -7.16 51.05
CA ARG A 108 28.59 -8.56 51.49
C ARG A 108 27.23 -9.20 51.79
N VAL A 109 26.39 -8.50 52.56
CA VAL A 109 25.04 -8.98 52.89
C VAL A 109 24.15 -9.03 51.64
N VAL A 110 24.26 -8.04 50.75
CA VAL A 110 23.52 -8.04 49.47
C VAL A 110 23.95 -9.20 48.59
N ASN A 111 25.24 -9.49 48.50
CA ASN A 111 25.77 -10.58 47.68
C ASN A 111 25.38 -11.94 48.24
N ILE A 112 25.41 -12.13 49.57
CA ILE A 112 24.92 -13.34 50.23
C ILE A 112 23.43 -13.52 49.94
N LYS A 113 22.61 -12.48 50.14
CA LYS A 113 21.17 -12.52 49.84
C LYS A 113 20.91 -12.81 48.36
N LYS A 114 21.69 -12.25 47.44
CA LYS A 114 21.59 -12.52 46.00
C LYS A 114 21.97 -13.95 45.67
N ALA A 115 23.06 -14.48 46.23
CA ALA A 115 23.50 -15.85 46.02
C ALA A 115 22.47 -16.86 46.51
N ILE A 116 21.88 -16.65 47.70
CA ILE A 116 20.81 -17.49 48.25
C ILE A 116 19.53 -17.41 47.39
N LYS A 117 19.22 -16.22 46.85
CA LYS A 117 18.02 -16.01 46.01
C LYS A 117 18.18 -16.45 44.55
N ILE A 118 19.42 -16.62 44.07
CA ILE A 118 19.67 -17.08 42.70
C ILE A 118 19.17 -18.52 42.59
N LYS A 119 18.15 -18.73 41.77
CA LYS A 119 17.75 -20.06 41.33
C LYS A 119 18.75 -20.49 40.24
N GLY A 120 19.25 -21.72 40.35
CA GLY A 120 20.09 -22.30 39.31
C GLY A 120 19.38 -22.28 37.96
N LYS A 121 20.12 -22.06 36.87
CA LYS A 121 19.57 -22.18 35.53
C LYS A 121 19.11 -23.63 35.34
N PRO A 122 17.86 -23.88 34.92
CA PRO A 122 17.42 -25.24 34.65
C PRO A 122 18.32 -25.84 33.58
N VAL A 123 18.90 -27.00 33.87
CA VAL A 123 19.77 -27.73 32.94
C VAL A 123 18.85 -28.44 31.94
N GLU A 124 19.10 -28.26 30.65
CA GLU A 124 18.41 -29.05 29.63
C GLU A 124 18.84 -30.52 29.75
N PRO A 125 17.91 -31.48 29.77
CA PRO A 125 18.26 -32.90 29.83
C PRO A 125 19.03 -33.30 28.56
N ARG A 126 20.14 -34.02 28.74
CA ARG A 126 21.03 -34.46 27.66
C ARG A 126 21.34 -35.94 27.82
N LEU A 127 21.49 -36.63 26.69
CA LEU A 127 21.88 -38.03 26.62
C LEU A 127 23.36 -38.11 26.21
N VAL A 128 24.13 -38.94 26.91
CA VAL A 128 25.52 -39.25 26.55
C VAL A 128 25.56 -40.73 26.20
N ASP A 129 25.87 -41.01 24.94
CA ASP A 129 25.72 -42.34 24.33
C ASP A 129 27.09 -43.03 24.12
N THR A 130 28.13 -42.22 23.87
CA THR A 130 29.46 -42.71 23.49
C THR A 130 30.48 -42.61 24.63
N ARG A 131 31.48 -43.51 24.64
CA ARG A 131 32.58 -43.51 25.63
C ARG A 131 33.40 -42.21 25.60
N ASP A 132 33.47 -41.56 24.45
CA ASP A 132 34.15 -40.27 24.24
C ASP A 132 33.35 -39.05 24.75
N GLY A 133 32.13 -39.28 25.25
CA GLY A 133 31.31 -38.24 25.86
C GLY A 133 30.50 -37.40 24.87
N HIS A 134 30.17 -37.90 23.68
CA HIS A 134 29.28 -37.19 22.76
C HIS A 134 27.89 -36.98 23.37
N ILE A 135 27.43 -35.72 23.32
CA ILE A 135 26.22 -35.28 24.00
C ILE A 135 25.13 -34.97 22.98
N LYS A 136 23.99 -35.66 23.09
CA LYS A 136 22.75 -35.40 22.34
C LYS A 136 21.76 -34.66 23.24
N LYS A 137 21.01 -33.71 22.68
CA LYS A 137 19.90 -33.06 23.40
C LYS A 137 18.67 -33.95 23.33
N ILE A 138 18.03 -34.20 24.48
CA ILE A 138 16.85 -35.08 24.55
C ILE A 138 15.61 -34.37 23.97
N LYS A 139 15.51 -33.06 24.16
CA LYS A 139 14.43 -32.25 23.60
C LYS A 139 14.62 -32.10 22.08
N GLY A 140 13.66 -32.56 21.30
CA GLY A 140 13.67 -32.53 19.83
C GLY A 140 14.44 -33.67 19.14
N SER A 141 14.99 -34.64 19.87
CA SER A 141 15.64 -35.83 19.26
C SER A 141 14.65 -36.89 18.77
N GLY A 142 13.37 -36.77 19.16
CA GLY A 142 12.34 -37.78 18.88
C GLY A 142 12.41 -39.01 19.79
N GLU A 143 13.41 -39.08 20.69
CA GLU A 143 13.59 -40.18 21.64
C GLU A 143 12.59 -40.10 22.82
N VAL A 144 12.00 -38.93 23.05
CA VAL A 144 10.93 -38.71 24.04
C VAL A 144 9.64 -38.35 23.31
N PRO A 145 8.49 -38.92 23.69
CA PRO A 145 7.20 -38.59 23.09
C PRO A 145 6.74 -37.18 23.50
N GLU A 146 7.21 -36.17 22.76
CA GLU A 146 6.85 -34.76 23.02
C GLU A 146 5.43 -34.44 22.57
N TYR A 147 5.02 -34.95 21.41
CA TYR A 147 3.76 -34.58 20.78
C TYR A 147 2.55 -35.29 21.41
N CYS A 148 2.73 -36.50 21.94
CA CYS A 148 1.67 -37.26 22.61
C CYS A 148 1.27 -36.67 23.97
N LEU A 149 2.19 -35.95 24.62
CA LEU A 149 1.96 -35.32 25.92
C LEU A 149 1.39 -33.90 25.81
N ARG A 150 1.12 -33.43 24.59
CA ARG A 150 0.52 -32.12 24.41
C ARG A 150 -0.91 -32.10 24.95
N PRO A 151 -1.36 -31.01 25.59
CA PRO A 151 -2.71 -30.92 26.13
C PRO A 151 -3.80 -30.93 25.04
N ASP A 152 -3.45 -30.54 23.82
CA ASP A 152 -4.32 -30.54 22.64
C ASP A 152 -4.22 -31.84 21.82
N PHE A 153 -3.47 -32.84 22.28
CA PHE A 153 -3.39 -34.13 21.62
C PHE A 153 -4.76 -34.82 21.63
N GLY A 154 -5.20 -35.28 20.47
CA GLY A 154 -6.53 -35.88 20.29
C GLY A 154 -7.70 -34.88 20.28
N GLN A 155 -7.45 -33.59 20.51
CA GLN A 155 -8.49 -32.55 20.41
C GLN A 155 -8.59 -32.04 18.98
N MET A 156 -9.81 -31.75 18.51
CA MET A 156 -10.01 -31.13 17.22
C MET A 156 -9.50 -29.68 17.23
N PRO A 157 -8.58 -29.31 16.33
CA PRO A 157 -8.09 -27.93 16.24
C PRO A 157 -9.22 -26.91 16.07
N ALA A 158 -9.10 -25.77 16.76
CA ALA A 158 -10.14 -24.73 16.78
C ALA A 158 -10.53 -24.21 15.39
N TYR A 159 -9.61 -24.23 14.41
CA TYR A 159 -9.90 -23.81 13.04
C TYR A 159 -10.82 -24.80 12.32
N LEU A 160 -10.70 -26.11 12.58
CA LEU A 160 -11.59 -27.13 12.02
C LEU A 160 -12.99 -27.02 12.61
N VAL A 161 -13.10 -26.77 13.92
CA VAL A 161 -14.40 -26.47 14.58
C VAL A 161 -15.10 -25.31 13.88
N LYS A 162 -14.38 -24.19 13.68
CA LYS A 162 -14.92 -23.00 13.00
C LYS A 162 -15.32 -23.30 11.55
N ARG A 163 -14.52 -24.07 10.82
CA ARG A 163 -14.81 -24.46 9.43
C ARG A 163 -16.08 -25.31 9.36
N ASN A 164 -16.19 -26.35 10.19
CA ASN A 164 -17.34 -27.24 10.22
C ASN A 164 -18.63 -26.47 10.56
N ARG A 165 -18.56 -25.55 11.52
CA ARG A 165 -19.68 -24.66 11.87
C ARG A 165 -20.11 -23.78 10.68
N ARG A 166 -19.16 -23.25 9.90
CA ARG A 166 -19.47 -22.45 8.69
C ARG A 166 -20.16 -23.30 7.62
N ILE A 167 -19.65 -24.50 7.38
CA ILE A 167 -20.23 -25.44 6.40
C ILE A 167 -21.65 -25.82 6.82
N GLN A 168 -21.86 -26.17 8.09
CA GLN A 168 -23.18 -26.52 8.61
C GLN A 168 -24.18 -25.36 8.49
N LYS A 169 -23.77 -24.14 8.87
CA LYS A 169 -24.61 -22.95 8.73
C LYS A 169 -24.96 -22.63 7.26
N ALA A 170 -24.02 -22.85 6.34
CA ALA A 170 -24.28 -22.66 4.92
C ALA A 170 -25.28 -23.70 4.39
N ALA A 171 -25.13 -24.97 4.78
CA ALA A 171 -26.05 -26.03 4.41
C ALA A 171 -27.46 -25.80 4.98
N GLU A 172 -27.56 -25.34 6.23
CA GLU A 172 -28.83 -24.96 6.86
C GLU A 172 -29.49 -23.78 6.15
N LYS A 173 -28.70 -22.77 5.75
CA LYS A 173 -29.22 -21.63 4.98
C LYS A 173 -29.77 -22.06 3.63
N LEU A 174 -29.05 -22.93 2.91
CA LEU A 174 -29.53 -23.46 1.62
C LEU A 174 -30.84 -24.23 1.79
N LYS A 175 -30.93 -25.11 2.80
CA LYS A 175 -32.18 -25.81 3.11
C LYS A 175 -33.32 -24.86 3.42
N TYR A 176 -33.06 -23.83 4.23
CA TYR A 176 -34.05 -22.82 4.54
C TYR A 176 -34.52 -22.07 3.28
N GLU A 177 -33.60 -21.68 2.41
CA GLU A 177 -33.91 -21.03 1.13
C GLU A 177 -34.70 -21.95 0.19
N GLU A 178 -34.43 -23.26 0.20
CA GLU A 178 -35.20 -24.26 -0.54
C GLU A 178 -36.62 -24.43 0.02
N ASP A 179 -36.75 -24.57 1.35
CA ASP A 179 -38.03 -24.75 2.04
C ASP A 179 -38.93 -23.50 1.93
N HIS A 180 -38.33 -22.31 1.89
CA HIS A 180 -39.04 -21.03 1.76
C HIS A 180 -39.04 -20.49 0.33
N ARG A 181 -38.62 -21.29 -0.64
CA ARG A 181 -38.72 -20.92 -2.05
C ARG A 181 -40.20 -20.91 -2.40
N GLU A 182 -40.76 -19.72 -2.60
CA GLU A 182 -42.12 -19.57 -3.11
C GLU A 182 -42.26 -20.39 -4.40
N SER A 183 -43.35 -21.16 -4.50
CA SER A 183 -43.66 -21.90 -5.71
C SER A 183 -43.79 -20.91 -6.86
N LEU A 184 -43.09 -21.16 -7.96
CA LEU A 184 -43.14 -20.30 -9.17
C LEU A 184 -44.55 -20.15 -9.74
N CYS A 185 -45.47 -21.05 -9.35
CA CYS A 185 -46.85 -21.00 -9.77
C CYS A 185 -47.74 -20.50 -8.63
N LYS A 186 -48.63 -19.57 -8.94
CA LYS A 186 -49.72 -19.12 -8.07
C LYS A 186 -50.98 -19.89 -8.39
N LEU A 187 -51.66 -20.40 -7.36
CA LEU A 187 -52.98 -21.01 -7.51
C LEU A 187 -54.02 -19.88 -7.66
N ILE A 188 -54.87 -19.94 -8.68
CA ILE A 188 -55.99 -19.00 -8.85
C ILE A 188 -56.96 -19.15 -7.69
N SER A 189 -57.42 -18.04 -7.11
CA SER A 189 -58.45 -18.07 -6.07
C SER A 189 -59.79 -18.56 -6.62
N ILE A 190 -60.65 -19.09 -5.75
CA ILE A 190 -61.98 -19.56 -6.17
C ILE A 190 -62.80 -18.40 -6.77
N GLU A 191 -62.65 -17.19 -6.21
CA GLU A 191 -63.34 -15.98 -6.67
C GLU A 191 -62.89 -15.55 -8.08
N GLU A 192 -61.59 -15.56 -8.34
CA GLU A 192 -61.04 -15.28 -9.67
C GLU A 192 -61.47 -16.33 -10.69
N ARG A 193 -61.53 -17.61 -10.28
CA ARG A 193 -62.02 -18.70 -11.13
C ARG A 193 -63.50 -18.53 -11.47
N THR A 194 -64.35 -18.20 -10.50
CA THR A 194 -65.78 -17.97 -10.75
C THR A 194 -65.99 -16.79 -11.67
N LYS A 195 -65.27 -15.70 -11.44
CA LYS A 195 -65.32 -14.51 -12.30
C LYS A 195 -64.89 -14.82 -13.73
N LEU A 196 -63.80 -15.55 -13.92
CA LEU A 196 -63.33 -15.98 -15.23
C LEU A 196 -64.39 -16.83 -15.97
N LEU A 197 -65.04 -17.76 -15.27
CA LEU A 197 -66.11 -18.58 -15.84
C LEU A 197 -67.35 -17.76 -16.21
N GLU A 198 -67.73 -16.80 -15.36
CA GLU A 198 -68.83 -15.88 -15.66
C GLU A 198 -68.55 -15.04 -16.90
N ASP A 199 -67.34 -14.47 -17.00
CA ASP A 199 -66.90 -13.66 -18.15
C ASP A 199 -66.87 -14.49 -19.46
N LEU A 200 -66.36 -15.73 -19.40
CA LEU A 200 -66.36 -16.65 -20.55
C LEU A 200 -67.78 -17.02 -21.00
N LYS A 201 -68.67 -17.35 -20.05
CA LYS A 201 -70.08 -17.67 -20.34
C LYS A 201 -70.84 -16.46 -20.89
N HIS A 202 -70.55 -15.27 -20.37
CA HIS A 202 -71.11 -14.02 -20.88
C HIS A 202 -70.68 -13.77 -22.33
N ASN A 203 -69.39 -13.91 -22.64
CA ASN A 203 -68.87 -13.77 -24.00
C ASN A 203 -69.48 -14.81 -24.96
N TRP A 204 -69.62 -16.06 -24.52
CA TRP A 204 -70.31 -17.09 -25.30
C TRP A 204 -71.77 -16.69 -25.57
N SER A 205 -72.50 -16.19 -24.58
CA SER A 205 -73.89 -15.73 -24.76
C SER A 205 -74.00 -14.57 -25.76
N LEU A 206 -73.07 -13.62 -25.72
CA LEU A 206 -73.04 -12.50 -26.67
C LEU A 206 -72.74 -12.97 -28.09
N MET A 207 -71.74 -13.83 -28.26
CA MET A 207 -71.38 -14.39 -29.58
C MET A 207 -72.49 -15.29 -30.13
N GLN A 208 -73.12 -16.10 -29.29
CA GLN A 208 -74.24 -16.95 -29.70
C GLN A 208 -75.43 -16.10 -30.16
N LYS A 209 -75.74 -15.00 -29.46
CA LYS A 209 -76.78 -14.05 -29.89
C LYS A 209 -76.45 -13.46 -31.26
N ALA A 210 -75.21 -13.05 -31.50
CA ALA A 210 -74.78 -12.50 -32.78
C ALA A 210 -74.82 -13.56 -33.91
N PHE A 211 -74.46 -14.81 -33.59
CA PHE A 211 -74.54 -15.93 -34.51
C PHE A 211 -75.98 -16.22 -34.94
N LEU A 212 -76.94 -16.22 -33.99
CA LEU A 212 -78.37 -16.42 -34.27
C LEU A 212 -78.99 -15.27 -35.09
N GLN A 213 -78.40 -14.08 -35.05
CA GLN A 213 -78.82 -12.94 -35.86
C GLN A 213 -78.27 -12.98 -37.31
N LEU A 214 -77.50 -14.00 -37.67
CA LEU A 214 -77.03 -14.17 -39.04
C LEU A 214 -78.21 -14.44 -40.00
N PRO A 215 -78.14 -13.92 -41.24
CA PRO A 215 -79.10 -14.30 -42.28
C PRO A 215 -79.10 -15.81 -42.52
N MET A 216 -80.30 -16.40 -42.65
CA MET A 216 -80.48 -17.84 -42.90
C MET A 216 -79.77 -18.31 -44.18
N LEU A 217 -79.73 -17.44 -45.21
CA LEU A 217 -79.08 -17.72 -46.49
C LEU A 217 -77.63 -17.23 -46.51
N THR A 218 -76.69 -18.18 -46.63
CA THR A 218 -75.25 -17.93 -46.72
C THR A 218 -74.71 -18.12 -48.13
N ASP A 219 -75.29 -17.42 -49.11
CA ASP A 219 -75.01 -17.69 -50.53
C ASP A 219 -73.72 -17.02 -51.05
N THR A 220 -73.23 -15.99 -50.36
CA THR A 220 -72.02 -15.24 -50.79
C THR A 220 -70.80 -15.63 -49.97
N ILE A 221 -69.62 -15.64 -50.61
CA ILE A 221 -68.34 -16.00 -49.96
C ILE A 221 -68.12 -15.23 -48.64
N PRO A 222 -68.36 -13.90 -48.53
CA PRO A 222 -68.19 -13.19 -47.27
C PRO A 222 -69.14 -13.66 -46.16
N LYS A 223 -70.38 -14.05 -46.51
CA LYS A 223 -71.35 -14.58 -45.54
C LYS A 223 -70.91 -15.94 -45.01
N ILE A 224 -70.40 -16.81 -45.90
CA ILE A 224 -69.84 -18.12 -45.53
C ILE A 224 -68.66 -17.94 -44.59
N LEU A 225 -67.69 -17.10 -44.94
CA LEU A 225 -66.50 -16.83 -44.11
C LEU A 225 -66.86 -16.24 -42.74
N ARG A 226 -67.84 -15.34 -42.69
CA ARG A 226 -68.32 -14.76 -41.43
C ARG A 226 -68.97 -15.82 -40.53
N LYS A 227 -69.78 -16.72 -41.09
CA LYS A 227 -70.40 -17.82 -40.35
C LYS A 227 -69.34 -18.81 -39.84
N THR A 228 -68.44 -19.27 -40.70
CA THR A 228 -67.40 -20.24 -40.31
C THR A 228 -66.45 -19.67 -39.24
N LYS A 229 -66.12 -18.38 -39.32
CA LYS A 229 -65.35 -17.69 -38.27
C LYS A 229 -66.07 -17.71 -36.92
N MET A 230 -67.35 -17.32 -36.88
CA MET A 230 -68.13 -17.34 -35.63
C MET A 230 -68.30 -18.76 -35.07
N GLU A 231 -68.47 -19.78 -35.91
CA GLU A 231 -68.52 -21.18 -35.46
C GLU A 231 -67.19 -21.67 -34.87
N ALA A 232 -66.06 -21.17 -35.37
CA ALA A 232 -64.75 -21.50 -34.83
C ALA A 232 -64.53 -20.80 -33.47
N GLU A 233 -64.92 -19.53 -33.35
CA GLU A 233 -64.83 -18.76 -32.10
C GLU A 233 -65.75 -19.33 -31.01
N LEU A 234 -66.98 -19.72 -31.35
CA LEU A 234 -67.90 -20.40 -30.42
C LEU A 234 -67.33 -21.73 -29.93
N ARG A 235 -66.80 -22.56 -30.84
CA ARG A 235 -66.14 -23.82 -30.46
C ARG A 235 -64.92 -23.61 -29.58
N GLN A 236 -64.20 -22.50 -29.76
CA GLN A 236 -63.06 -22.17 -28.91
C GLN A 236 -63.53 -21.80 -27.50
N LEU A 237 -64.54 -20.94 -27.37
CA LEU A 237 -65.13 -20.59 -26.07
C LEU A 237 -65.69 -21.81 -25.33
N GLU A 238 -66.35 -22.73 -26.03
CA GLU A 238 -66.85 -23.99 -25.44
C GLU A 238 -65.71 -24.85 -24.89
N LYS A 239 -64.60 -24.97 -25.62
CA LYS A 239 -63.41 -25.69 -25.14
C LYS A 239 -62.78 -25.01 -23.93
N ASP A 240 -62.66 -23.69 -23.96
CA ASP A 240 -62.05 -22.92 -22.87
C ASP A 240 -62.89 -23.00 -21.59
N ILE A 241 -64.22 -22.92 -21.71
CA ILE A 241 -65.14 -23.13 -20.58
C ILE A 241 -65.00 -24.55 -20.03
N ALA A 242 -65.03 -25.57 -20.89
CA ALA A 242 -64.89 -26.96 -20.46
C ALA A 242 -63.53 -27.22 -19.78
N LEU A 243 -62.45 -26.59 -20.25
CA LEU A 243 -61.12 -26.68 -19.65
C LEU A 243 -61.13 -26.12 -18.21
N VAL A 244 -61.73 -24.96 -17.99
CA VAL A 244 -61.79 -24.34 -16.66
C VAL A 244 -62.76 -25.07 -15.73
N GLU A 245 -63.88 -25.60 -16.26
CA GLU A 245 -64.85 -26.35 -15.47
C GLU A 245 -64.31 -27.72 -15.03
N SER A 246 -63.64 -28.44 -15.93
CA SER A 246 -63.08 -29.78 -15.65
C SER A 246 -61.89 -29.76 -14.68
N ASN A 247 -61.16 -28.64 -14.59
CA ASN A 247 -59.99 -28.50 -13.73
C ASN A 247 -60.30 -27.59 -12.52
N PRO A 248 -60.46 -28.13 -11.29
CA PRO A 248 -60.73 -27.34 -10.10
C PRO A 248 -59.54 -26.46 -9.66
N TYR A 249 -58.31 -26.95 -9.87
CA TYR A 249 -57.08 -26.29 -9.46
C TYR A 249 -56.30 -25.84 -10.70
N ILE A 250 -56.12 -24.53 -10.85
CA ILE A 250 -55.39 -23.94 -11.98
C ILE A 250 -54.23 -23.12 -11.41
N TYR A 251 -53.03 -23.42 -11.90
CA TYR A 251 -51.79 -22.75 -11.51
C TYR A 251 -51.32 -21.83 -12.63
N ILE A 252 -51.06 -20.57 -12.30
CA ILE A 252 -50.55 -19.56 -13.23
C ILE A 252 -49.09 -19.27 -12.88
N TYR A 253 -48.23 -19.20 -13.89
CA TYR A 253 -46.89 -18.62 -13.76
C TYR A 253 -47.00 -17.10 -13.86
N GLU A 254 -46.36 -16.36 -12.94
CA GLU A 254 -46.11 -14.93 -13.14
C GLU A 254 -45.10 -14.66 -14.26
#